data_AF-X0UHX9-F1
#
_entry.id   AF-X0UHX9-F1
#
_cell.length_a   1.000
_cell.length_b   1.000
_cell.length_c   1.000
_cell.angle_alpha   90.00
_cell.angle_beta   90.00
_cell.angle_gamma   90.00
#
_symmetry.space_group_name_H-M   'P 1'
#
loop_
_entity.id
_entity.type
_entity.pdbx_description
1 polymer ?
#
loop_
_entity_poly.entity_id
_entity_poly.type
_entity_poly.pdbx_seq_one_letter_code
_entity_poly.pdbx_strand_id
1 'polypeptide(L)'
;MKRSDVNAIIRDADALLRQQGFFLPPFAYWTPEDWGTKGKEVREIVENGLGWDITDFGLGNYERTGLFLFTIRNGHPKNLRRMQGKLYAEKIMIVDVDQVTPLHFHWNKSEDIINRGGGKLIIQLYNSTEDESLAETS
;
A
#
# COMPACT_ATOMS: atom_id res chain seq x y z
N MET A 1 1.17 -8.82 -14.07
CA MET A 1 2.63 -8.58 -13.94
C MET A 1 3.43 -9.88 -13.86
N LYS A 2 4.64 -9.95 -14.43
CA LYS A 2 5.52 -11.13 -14.24
C LYS A 2 6.22 -11.07 -12.89
N ARG A 3 6.56 -12.23 -12.32
CA ARG A 3 7.31 -12.30 -11.05
C ARG A 3 8.68 -11.62 -11.14
N SER A 4 9.34 -11.65 -12.30
CA SER A 4 10.58 -10.94 -12.56
C SER A 4 10.45 -9.43 -12.32
N ASP A 5 9.35 -8.85 -12.80
CA ASP A 5 9.09 -7.42 -12.76
C ASP A 5 8.77 -7.00 -11.31
N VAL A 6 7.92 -7.79 -10.64
CA VAL A 6 7.62 -7.62 -9.20
C VAL A 6 8.92 -7.66 -8.37
N ASN A 7 9.82 -8.62 -8.64
CA ASN A 7 11.08 -8.73 -7.91
C ASN A 7 12.03 -7.55 -8.18
N ALA A 8 12.01 -6.98 -9.39
CA ALA A 8 12.77 -5.77 -9.69
C ALA A 8 12.23 -4.57 -8.91
N ILE A 9 10.91 -4.36 -8.96
CA ILE A 9 10.22 -3.30 -8.22
C ILE A 9 10.53 -3.38 -6.72
N ILE A 10 10.50 -4.57 -6.10
CA ILE A 10 10.82 -4.74 -4.67
C ILE A 10 12.26 -4.29 -4.36
N ARG A 11 13.23 -4.65 -5.20
CA ARG A 11 14.64 -4.27 -5.00
C ARG A 11 14.85 -2.77 -5.15
N ASP A 12 14.26 -2.18 -6.19
CA ASP A 12 14.38 -0.75 -6.45
C ASP A 12 13.69 0.07 -5.35
N ALA A 13 12.52 -0.39 -4.89
CA ALA A 13 11.79 0.18 -3.77
C ALA A 13 12.61 0.12 -2.46
N ASP A 14 13.18 -1.04 -2.10
CA ASP A 14 14.02 -1.15 -0.89
C ASP A 14 15.25 -0.23 -0.96
N ALA A 15 15.90 -0.16 -2.11
CA ALA A 15 17.03 0.74 -2.32
C ALA A 15 16.64 2.21 -2.13
N LEU A 16 15.50 2.64 -2.71
CA LEU A 16 14.99 4.00 -2.53
C LEU A 16 14.62 4.28 -1.07
N LEU A 17 13.91 3.38 -0.40
CA LEU A 17 13.55 3.54 1.01
C LEU A 17 14.79 3.72 1.89
N ARG A 18 15.82 2.88 1.69
CA ARG A 18 17.10 3.00 2.41
C ARG A 18 17.81 4.31 2.11
N GLN A 19 17.82 4.76 0.85
CA GLN A 19 18.39 6.06 0.46
C GLN A 19 17.68 7.23 1.15
N GLN A 20 16.37 7.13 1.36
CA GLN A 20 15.56 8.11 2.09
C GLN A 20 15.63 7.94 3.62
N GLY A 21 16.47 7.02 4.13
CA GLY A 21 16.60 6.75 5.57
C GLY A 21 15.39 6.03 6.19
N PHE A 22 14.55 5.40 5.35
CA PHE A 22 13.41 4.61 5.79
C PHE A 22 13.78 3.12 5.81
N PHE A 23 13.63 2.48 6.97
CA PHE A 23 14.00 1.08 7.16
C PHE A 23 12.75 0.21 7.39
N LEU A 24 12.60 -0.81 6.56
CA LEU A 24 11.51 -1.79 6.70
C LEU A 24 11.76 -2.78 7.83
N PRO A 25 10.69 -3.31 8.46
CA PRO A 25 10.80 -4.32 9.51
C PRO A 25 11.43 -5.63 8.98
N PRO A 26 12.03 -6.48 9.84
CA PRO A 26 12.76 -7.67 9.40
C PRO A 26 11.98 -8.62 8.50
N PHE A 27 10.65 -8.74 8.68
CA PHE A 27 9.81 -9.65 7.88
C PHE A 27 9.70 -9.23 6.41
N ALA A 28 10.03 -7.97 6.07
CA ALA A 28 10.09 -7.50 4.69
C ALA A 28 11.11 -8.29 3.85
N TYR A 29 12.13 -8.86 4.49
CA TYR A 29 13.26 -9.52 3.82
C TYR A 29 13.21 -11.05 3.90
N TRP A 30 12.15 -11.63 4.46
CA TRP A 30 12.00 -13.08 4.52
C TRP A 30 11.80 -13.68 3.14
N THR A 31 12.57 -14.71 2.83
CA THR A 31 12.38 -15.51 1.61
C THR A 31 11.16 -16.44 1.74
N PRO A 32 10.67 -17.04 0.65
CA PRO A 32 9.65 -18.08 0.74
C PRO A 32 10.04 -19.23 1.68
N GLU A 33 11.33 -19.60 1.73
CA GLU A 33 11.86 -20.60 2.63
C GLU A 33 11.79 -20.14 4.10
N ASP A 34 12.16 -18.89 4.39
CA ASP A 34 12.01 -18.31 5.74
C ASP A 34 10.54 -18.30 6.19
N TRP A 35 9.63 -17.94 5.29
CA TRP A 35 8.18 -18.01 5.54
C TRP A 35 7.73 -19.43 5.86
N GLY A 36 8.30 -20.44 5.19
CA GLY A 36 8.04 -21.85 5.43
C GLY A 36 8.44 -22.32 6.85
N THR A 37 9.33 -21.60 7.54
CA THR A 37 9.71 -21.92 8.93
C THR A 37 8.88 -21.19 9.99
N LYS A 38 7.97 -20.27 9.60
CA LYS A 38 7.18 -19.48 10.56
C LYS A 38 5.90 -20.20 10.96
N GLY A 39 5.44 -19.95 12.18
CA GLY A 39 4.24 -20.53 12.77
C GLY A 39 3.19 -19.49 13.15
N LYS A 40 2.51 -19.73 14.28
CA LYS A 40 1.40 -18.89 14.76
C LYS A 40 1.87 -17.51 15.25
N GLU A 41 3.15 -17.35 15.54
CA GLU A 41 3.75 -16.11 16.03
C GLU A 41 3.71 -14.96 15.01
N VAL A 42 3.64 -15.27 13.72
CA VAL A 42 3.55 -14.27 12.64
C VAL A 42 2.11 -14.05 12.14
N ARG A 43 1.12 -14.62 12.83
CA ARG A 43 -0.29 -14.60 12.42
C ARG A 43 -0.81 -13.19 12.14
N GLU A 44 -0.39 -12.20 12.91
CA GLU A 44 -0.80 -10.80 12.70
C GLU A 44 -0.43 -10.27 11.31
N ILE A 45 0.74 -10.67 10.77
CA ILE A 45 1.18 -10.26 9.44
C ILE A 45 0.21 -10.78 8.38
N VAL A 46 -0.17 -12.05 8.48
CA VAL A 46 -1.05 -12.71 7.51
C VAL A 46 -2.49 -12.23 7.66
N GLU A 47 -3.03 -12.24 8.88
CA GLU A 47 -4.45 -11.89 9.14
C GLU A 47 -4.78 -10.43 8.82
N ASN A 48 -3.80 -9.52 8.92
CA ASN A 48 -4.00 -8.10 8.66
C ASN A 48 -3.38 -7.63 7.33
N GLY A 49 -2.85 -8.53 6.50
CA GLY A 49 -2.27 -8.21 5.20
C GLY A 49 -1.11 -7.22 5.28
N LEU A 50 -0.15 -7.45 6.19
CA LEU A 50 1.07 -6.64 6.26
C LEU A 50 2.07 -7.07 5.18
N GLY A 51 2.97 -6.16 4.80
CA GLY A 51 4.03 -6.45 3.84
C GLY A 51 3.82 -5.82 2.46
N TRP A 52 4.50 -6.40 1.48
CA TRP A 52 4.58 -5.91 0.10
C TRP A 52 3.25 -6.01 -0.64
N ASP A 53 2.88 -4.93 -1.32
CA ASP A 53 1.73 -4.84 -2.23
C ASP A 53 2.15 -4.10 -3.50
N ILE A 54 1.99 -4.76 -4.65
CA ILE A 54 2.39 -4.25 -5.96
C ILE A 54 1.25 -4.56 -6.93
N THR A 55 0.70 -3.52 -7.53
CA THR A 55 -0.47 -3.62 -8.39
C THR A 55 -0.32 -2.76 -9.63
N ASP A 56 -0.76 -3.29 -10.77
CA ASP A 56 -1.02 -2.57 -12.02
C ASP A 56 -2.53 -2.27 -12.19
N PHE A 57 -3.29 -2.40 -11.10
CA PHE A 57 -4.75 -2.29 -11.04
C PHE A 57 -5.49 -3.18 -12.05
N GLY A 58 -4.86 -4.28 -12.50
CA GLY A 58 -5.41 -5.17 -13.51
C GLY A 58 -5.36 -4.62 -14.94
N LEU A 59 -4.65 -3.51 -15.16
CA LEU A 59 -4.58 -2.81 -16.45
C LEU A 59 -3.36 -3.21 -17.29
N GLY A 60 -2.45 -4.02 -16.73
CA GLY A 60 -1.28 -4.54 -17.44
C GLY A 60 -0.21 -3.49 -17.77
N ASN A 61 -0.27 -2.30 -17.17
CA ASN A 61 0.68 -1.21 -17.38
C ASN A 61 1.07 -0.55 -16.05
N TYR A 62 1.96 -1.22 -15.30
CA TYR A 62 2.43 -0.75 -14.00
C TYR A 62 3.09 0.63 -14.06
N GLU A 63 3.93 0.89 -15.07
CA GLU A 63 4.70 2.14 -15.18
C GLU A 63 3.80 3.37 -15.26
N ARG A 64 2.67 3.26 -15.99
CA ARG A 64 1.71 4.36 -16.12
C ARG A 64 0.59 4.33 -15.09
N THR A 65 0.12 3.13 -14.73
CA THR A 65 -1.00 2.95 -13.80
C THR A 65 -0.68 1.80 -12.87
N GLY A 66 -0.01 2.14 -11.78
CA GLY A 66 0.48 1.17 -10.82
C GLY A 66 0.77 1.83 -9.49
N LEU A 67 1.05 1.01 -8.50
CA LEU A 67 1.39 1.48 -7.17
C LEU A 67 2.23 0.43 -6.46
N PHE A 68 3.30 0.90 -5.83
CA PHE A 68 4.05 0.14 -4.84
C PHE A 68 3.62 0.58 -3.44
N LEU A 69 3.37 -0.39 -2.54
CA LEU A 69 3.18 -0.15 -1.12
C LEU A 69 3.86 -1.23 -0.27
N PHE A 70 4.21 -0.83 0.96
CA PHE A 70 4.47 -1.75 2.05
C PHE A 70 3.56 -1.40 3.24
N THR A 71 2.71 -2.34 3.65
CA THR A 71 1.85 -2.19 4.82
C THR A 71 2.65 -2.52 6.09
N ILE A 72 2.99 -1.50 6.87
CA ILE A 72 3.86 -1.60 8.05
C ILE A 72 3.08 -2.16 9.24
N ARG A 73 1.86 -1.65 9.43
CA ARG A 73 0.95 -2.04 10.50
C ARG A 73 -0.48 -1.88 10.02
N ASN A 74 -1.36 -2.75 10.49
CA ASN A 74 -2.78 -2.70 10.17
C ASN A 74 -3.57 -3.39 11.28
N GLY A 75 -4.84 -3.03 11.41
CA GLY A 75 -5.81 -3.67 12.29
C GLY A 75 -6.83 -4.48 11.50
N HIS A 76 -7.38 -5.53 12.12
CA HIS A 76 -8.39 -6.35 11.47
C HIS A 76 -9.71 -5.56 11.34
N PRO A 77 -10.44 -5.60 10.21
CA PRO A 77 -11.69 -4.83 10.02
C PRO A 77 -12.77 -5.05 11.10
N LYS A 78 -12.78 -6.24 11.72
CA LYS A 78 -13.65 -6.57 12.88
C LYS A 78 -13.41 -5.66 14.10
N ASN A 79 -12.22 -5.09 14.24
CA ASN A 79 -11.87 -4.18 15.33
C ASN A 79 -12.70 -2.90 15.26
N LEU A 80 -12.95 -2.39 14.03
CA LEU A 80 -13.75 -1.19 13.82
C LEU A 80 -15.19 -1.38 14.31
N ARG A 81 -15.81 -2.53 14.03
CA ARG A 81 -17.18 -2.83 14.49
C ARG A 81 -17.33 -2.85 16.01
N ARG A 82 -16.25 -3.18 16.74
CA ARG A 82 -16.23 -3.27 18.21
C ARG A 82 -15.57 -2.08 18.87
N MET A 83 -14.97 -1.18 18.09
CA MET A 83 -14.10 -0.10 18.57
C MET A 83 -13.04 -0.60 19.57
N GLN A 84 -12.46 -1.77 19.30
CA GLN A 84 -11.48 -2.43 20.17
C GLN A 84 -10.31 -2.99 19.37
N GLY A 85 -9.10 -2.90 19.92
CA GLY A 85 -7.86 -3.32 19.24
C GLY A 85 -7.26 -2.21 18.39
N LYS A 86 -6.41 -2.58 17.42
CA LYS A 86 -5.79 -1.61 16.50
C LYS A 86 -6.84 -1.10 15.50
N LEU A 87 -7.09 0.20 15.51
CA LEU A 87 -8.05 0.89 14.63
C LEU A 87 -7.34 1.75 13.55
N TYR A 88 -6.02 1.64 13.46
CA TYR A 88 -5.19 2.43 12.56
C TYR A 88 -4.30 1.52 11.72
N ALA A 89 -3.88 2.05 10.58
CA ALA A 89 -2.93 1.43 9.68
C ALA A 89 -1.84 2.44 9.29
N GLU A 90 -0.69 1.93 8.87
CA GLU A 90 0.38 2.73 8.28
C GLU A 90 0.94 1.98 7.08
N LYS A 91 1.06 2.69 5.96
CA LYS A 91 1.70 2.21 4.75
C LYS A 91 2.79 3.19 4.32
N ILE A 92 3.89 2.67 3.80
CA ILE A 92 4.83 3.46 3.00
C ILE A 92 4.61 3.12 1.54
N MET A 93 4.63 4.13 0.68
CA MET A 93 4.24 4.01 -0.72
C MET A 93 5.30 4.67 -1.59
N ILE A 94 5.47 4.15 -2.79
CA ILE A 94 6.30 4.75 -3.84
C ILE A 94 5.42 4.91 -5.06
N VAL A 95 5.42 6.12 -5.60
CA VAL A 95 4.72 6.50 -6.82
C VAL A 95 5.80 7.02 -7.76
N ASP A 96 5.95 6.38 -8.91
CA ASP A 96 6.91 6.80 -9.92
C ASP A 96 6.48 8.10 -10.61
N VAL A 97 7.41 8.74 -11.32
CA VAL A 97 7.13 9.95 -12.10
C VAL A 97 6.01 9.65 -13.11
N ASP A 98 4.98 10.49 -13.10
CA ASP A 98 3.78 10.38 -13.95
C ASP A 98 2.96 9.08 -13.79
N GLN A 99 3.27 8.24 -12.80
CA GLN A 99 2.50 7.05 -12.47
C GLN A 99 1.20 7.45 -11.74
N VAL A 100 0.08 6.85 -12.17
CA VAL A 100 -1.26 7.18 -11.66
C VAL A 100 -1.80 6.04 -10.81
N THR A 101 -2.30 6.36 -9.62
CA THR A 101 -3.26 5.53 -8.90
C THR A 101 -4.67 5.91 -9.36
N PRO A 102 -5.48 4.98 -9.89
CA PRO A 102 -6.83 5.27 -10.37
C PRO A 102 -7.70 5.92 -9.31
N LEU A 103 -8.69 6.71 -9.77
CA LEU A 103 -9.66 7.34 -8.91
C LEU A 103 -10.47 6.28 -8.14
N HIS A 104 -10.58 6.46 -6.84
CA HIS A 104 -11.31 5.56 -5.95
C HIS A 104 -11.71 6.30 -4.67
N PHE A 105 -12.61 5.71 -3.90
CA PHE A 105 -12.92 6.14 -2.55
C PHE A 105 -12.93 4.92 -1.61
N HIS A 106 -13.03 5.19 -0.31
CA HIS A 106 -13.11 4.16 0.70
C HIS A 106 -14.38 4.29 1.52
N TRP A 107 -15.15 3.20 1.59
CA TRP A 107 -16.38 3.13 2.38
C TRP A 107 -16.18 3.39 3.88
N ASN A 108 -15.04 2.97 4.43
CA ASN A 108 -14.80 2.98 5.88
C ASN A 108 -13.47 3.62 6.28
N LYS A 109 -12.51 3.72 5.35
CA LYS A 109 -11.16 4.21 5.67
C LYS A 109 -11.16 5.73 5.54
N SER A 110 -10.77 6.41 6.61
CA SER A 110 -10.23 7.76 6.55
C SER A 110 -8.71 7.67 6.51
N GLU A 111 -8.06 8.49 5.69
CA GLU A 111 -6.61 8.44 5.54
C GLU A 111 -5.99 9.82 5.36
N ASP A 112 -4.77 9.95 5.87
CA ASP A 112 -3.87 11.04 5.59
C ASP A 112 -2.84 10.57 4.56
N ILE A 113 -2.87 11.15 3.36
CA ILE A 113 -1.84 10.91 2.35
C ILE A 113 -0.71 11.92 2.56
N ILE A 114 0.49 11.42 2.88
CA ILE A 114 1.63 12.24 3.27
C ILE A 114 2.73 12.12 2.22
N ASN A 115 3.08 13.22 1.55
CA ASN A 115 4.32 13.28 0.76
C ASN A 115 5.52 13.32 1.71
N ARG A 116 6.18 12.17 1.91
CA ARG A 116 7.35 12.06 2.80
C ARG A 116 8.66 12.51 2.17
N GLY A 117 8.71 12.79 0.87
CA GLY A 117 9.92 13.28 0.19
C GLY A 117 10.00 12.88 -1.28
N GLY A 118 11.01 13.40 -1.97
CA GLY A 118 11.24 13.17 -3.40
C GLY A 118 10.52 14.19 -4.28
N GLY A 119 9.49 13.74 -5.00
CA GLY A 119 8.77 14.55 -5.99
C GLY A 119 7.62 15.39 -5.41
N LYS A 120 6.79 15.92 -6.32
CA LYS A 120 5.50 16.55 -5.97
C LYS A 120 4.39 15.53 -6.14
N LEU A 121 3.70 15.21 -5.06
CA LEU A 121 2.48 14.41 -5.12
C LEU A 121 1.30 15.32 -5.51
N ILE A 122 0.60 14.95 -6.57
CA ILE A 122 -0.61 15.64 -7.03
C ILE A 122 -1.81 14.77 -6.65
N ILE A 123 -2.80 15.37 -6.00
CA ILE A 123 -4.03 14.71 -5.59
C ILE A 123 -5.20 15.40 -6.28
N GLN A 124 -5.99 14.62 -6.99
CA GLN A 124 -7.24 15.07 -7.62
C GLN A 124 -8.41 14.52 -6.81
N LEU A 125 -9.31 15.40 -6.39
CA LEU A 125 -10.41 15.07 -5.49
C LEU A 125 -11.74 15.41 -6.13
N TYR A 126 -12.74 14.57 -5.84
CA TYR A 126 -14.14 14.74 -6.19
C TYR A 126 -14.99 14.27 -5.01
N ASN A 127 -16.17 14.86 -4.83
CA ASN A 127 -17.19 14.24 -3.98
C ASN A 127 -17.83 13.06 -4.72
N SER A 128 -18.26 12.03 -3.99
CA SER A 128 -19.10 10.96 -4.53
C SER A 128 -20.56 11.36 -4.46
N THR A 129 -21.32 11.07 -5.51
CA THR A 129 -22.78 11.10 -5.47
C THR A 129 -23.33 9.84 -4.77
N GLU A 130 -24.65 9.79 -4.54
CA GLU A 130 -25.34 8.62 -3.97
C GLU A 130 -25.22 7.36 -4.85
N ASP A 131 -25.09 7.54 -6.17
CA ASP A 131 -24.89 6.47 -7.15
C ASP A 131 -23.39 6.15 -7.41
N GLU A 132 -22.49 6.61 -6.53
CA GLU A 132 -21.03 6.36 -6.61
C GLU A 132 -20.35 6.98 -7.84
N SER A 133 -21.00 7.96 -8.47
CA SER A 133 -20.46 8.77 -9.57
C SER A 133 -19.69 9.99 -9.05
N LEU A 134 -19.00 10.70 -9.95
CA LEU A 134 -18.33 11.96 -9.62
C LEU A 134 -19.33 13.10 -9.53
N ALA A 135 -19.37 13.77 -8.39
CA ALA A 135 -20.16 14.98 -8.24
C ALA A 135 -19.58 16.13 -9.06
N GLU A 136 -20.45 16.96 -9.62
CA GLU A 136 -20.07 18.19 -10.35
C GLU A 136 -19.80 19.39 -9.42
N THR A 137 -19.85 19.20 -8.10
CA THR A 137 -19.69 20.30 -7.14
C THR A 137 -18.26 20.81 -7.09
N SER A 138 -18.14 22.15 -7.12
CA SER A 138 -16.90 22.92 -6.93
C SER A 138 -16.51 23.01 -5.45
#